data_AF-A0A923RAE0-F1
#
_entry.id   AF-A0A923RAE0-F1
#
_cell.length_a   1.000
_cell.length_b   1.000
_cell.length_c   1.000
_cell.angle_alpha   90.00
_cell.angle_beta   90.00
_cell.angle_gamma   90.00
#
_symmetry.space_group_name_H-M   'P 1'
#
loop_
_entity.id
_entity.type
_entity.pdbx_description
1 polymer ?
#
loop_
_entity_poly.entity_id
_entity_poly.type
_entity_poly.pdbx_seq_one_letter_code
_entity_poly.pdbx_strand_id
1 'polypeptide(L)'
;MMTKSNIELEAILHEYLNNNSILIVDTVTTARVNLAGILTKFGAVRQKMSLVGSVEEAKAEIKKLKPKIIFSDFNIGSESGLELIQNQKAEYLKENIKDTIFILVTTNASQSVVARASEEDVDTFVIKPYTIETLKKALLQSVQVKLMPNRYLQLIEEGKDRLGGTLYDEAVLLFEQATHENPEPSLACYYYGQTEFLRISLEESEHKFQQGLSYNSIHFKCLVGLYDLLASQKKYTEAYDVIRTIAQYFPANPQRMATVLRLAIITENFQDMEGYYSIFLKIGERSDDLIKSMCSALVVTGKYYLRTQFPTRALEVFEKAAISAAGRTVFLFYIIETLIDFKMLADADRFLNRLHAVAPGSHEYLAGKFLISSQELDLEQAIKLGRDTVRASVEIASVHEKLIQLCVRGGYREAADELYRFACSRWPEKQGNFIYALESQKLEKAVDLKA
;
A
#
# COMPACT_ATOMS: atom_id res chain seq x y z
N MET A 1 -41.51 -25.83 6.50
CA MET A 1 -41.41 -26.64 7.73
C MET A 1 -40.05 -26.33 8.35
N MET A 2 -40.00 -25.48 9.38
CA MET A 2 -38.74 -25.17 10.07
C MET A 2 -38.30 -26.40 10.88
N THR A 3 -37.07 -26.86 10.70
CA THR A 3 -36.49 -27.99 11.46
C THR A 3 -36.32 -27.57 12.93
N LYS A 4 -36.45 -28.50 13.89
CA LYS A 4 -36.29 -28.24 15.34
C LYS A 4 -34.99 -27.50 15.67
N SER A 5 -33.90 -27.83 14.97
CA SER A 5 -32.59 -27.18 15.11
C SER A 5 -32.62 -25.67 14.80
N ASN A 6 -33.45 -25.23 13.85
CA ASN A 6 -33.52 -23.82 13.48
C ASN A 6 -34.29 -22.98 14.53
N ILE A 7 -35.27 -23.61 15.20
CA ILE A 7 -36.04 -22.97 16.28
C ILE A 7 -35.17 -22.74 17.52
N GLU A 8 -34.32 -23.71 17.87
CA GLU A 8 -33.37 -23.60 18.98
C GLU A 8 -32.33 -22.50 18.74
N LEU A 9 -31.77 -22.42 17.53
CA LEU A 9 -30.82 -21.36 17.16
C LEU A 9 -31.43 -19.96 17.21
N GLU A 10 -32.70 -19.81 16.82
CA GLU A 10 -33.41 -18.53 16.92
C GLU A 10 -33.65 -18.10 18.38
N ALA A 11 -33.95 -19.05 19.27
CA ALA A 11 -34.07 -18.78 20.70
C ALA A 11 -32.72 -18.35 21.31
N ILE A 12 -31.63 -19.02 20.94
CA ILE A 12 -30.27 -18.67 21.34
C ILE A 12 -29.90 -17.26 20.86
N LEU A 13 -30.18 -16.94 19.58
CA LEU A 13 -29.94 -15.59 19.06
C LEU A 13 -30.73 -14.54 19.84
N HIS A 14 -32.02 -14.81 20.10
CA HIS A 14 -32.87 -13.89 20.85
C HIS A 14 -32.32 -13.62 22.24
N GLU A 15 -31.95 -14.67 22.98
CA GLU A 15 -31.34 -14.53 24.31
C GLU A 15 -29.99 -13.79 24.24
N TYR A 16 -29.14 -14.12 23.27
CA TYR A 16 -27.85 -13.48 23.08
C TYR A 16 -28.00 -11.98 22.82
N LEU A 17 -28.92 -11.57 21.93
CA LEU A 17 -29.20 -10.15 21.65
C LEU A 17 -29.84 -9.44 22.84
N ASN A 18 -30.65 -10.13 23.63
CA ASN A 18 -31.29 -9.54 24.81
C ASN A 18 -30.26 -9.23 25.91
N ASN A 19 -29.31 -10.14 26.12
CA ASN A 19 -28.33 -10.04 27.20
C ASN A 19 -27.19 -9.07 26.90
N ASN A 20 -26.83 -8.88 25.63
CA ASN A 20 -25.62 -8.17 25.23
C ASN A 20 -25.85 -6.73 24.74
N SER A 21 -24.84 -5.88 24.89
CA SER A 21 -24.81 -4.52 24.33
C SER A 21 -24.41 -4.53 22.85
N ILE A 22 -25.06 -3.68 22.07
CA ILE A 22 -24.88 -3.57 20.61
C ILE A 22 -24.48 -2.14 20.26
N LEU A 23 -23.43 -2.00 19.47
CA LEU A 23 -23.04 -0.74 18.85
C LEU A 23 -23.38 -0.78 17.37
N ILE A 24 -24.00 0.29 16.86
CA ILE A 24 -24.28 0.50 15.43
C ILE A 24 -23.61 1.81 15.00
N VAL A 25 -22.64 1.68 14.09
CA VAL A 25 -21.88 2.79 13.52
C VAL A 25 -22.24 2.92 12.04
N ASP A 26 -22.81 4.05 11.65
CA ASP A 26 -23.13 4.36 10.25
C ASP A 26 -23.28 5.88 10.15
N THR A 27 -22.80 6.52 9.08
CA THR A 27 -22.98 7.98 8.91
C THR A 27 -24.44 8.34 8.64
N VAL A 28 -25.23 7.41 8.12
CA VAL A 28 -26.62 7.63 7.71
C VAL A 28 -27.59 7.27 8.85
N THR A 29 -28.26 8.29 9.40
CA THR A 29 -29.21 8.13 10.53
C THR A 29 -30.33 7.14 10.24
N THR A 30 -30.92 7.17 9.04
CA THR A 30 -31.99 6.25 8.66
C THR A 30 -31.51 4.79 8.60
N ALA A 31 -30.27 4.55 8.16
CA ALA A 31 -29.67 3.22 8.16
C ALA A 31 -29.51 2.68 9.59
N ARG A 32 -29.01 3.50 10.53
CA ARG A 32 -28.89 3.13 11.95
C ARG A 32 -30.24 2.76 12.58
N VAL A 33 -31.26 3.60 12.35
CA VAL A 33 -32.60 3.39 12.90
C VAL A 33 -33.24 2.14 12.31
N ASN A 34 -33.10 1.92 11.00
CA ASN A 34 -33.64 0.72 10.34
C ASN A 34 -32.98 -0.56 10.86
N LEU A 35 -31.65 -0.58 10.99
CA LEU A 35 -30.92 -1.73 11.54
C LEU A 35 -31.34 -2.01 12.99
N ALA A 36 -31.38 -1.00 13.85
CA ALA A 36 -31.85 -1.14 15.24
C ALA A 36 -33.29 -1.67 15.32
N GLY A 37 -34.18 -1.22 14.44
CA GLY A 37 -35.56 -1.71 14.35
C GLY A 37 -35.63 -3.19 13.96
N ILE A 38 -34.77 -3.65 13.05
CA ILE A 38 -34.69 -5.07 12.69
C ILE A 38 -34.13 -5.90 13.85
N LEU A 39 -33.05 -5.44 14.50
CA LEU A 39 -32.45 -6.14 15.65
C LEU A 39 -33.43 -6.28 16.83
N THR A 40 -34.28 -5.29 17.04
CA THR A 40 -35.35 -5.36 18.07
C THR A 40 -36.34 -6.50 17.76
N LYS A 41 -36.66 -6.75 16.49
CA LYS A 41 -37.49 -7.90 16.08
C LYS A 41 -36.82 -9.25 16.33
N PHE A 42 -35.49 -9.26 16.48
CA PHE A 42 -34.71 -10.45 16.79
C PHE A 42 -34.46 -10.64 18.30
N GLY A 43 -34.89 -9.70 19.16
CA GLY A 43 -34.74 -9.80 20.62
C GLY A 43 -33.81 -8.77 21.26
N ALA A 44 -33.19 -7.89 20.47
CA ALA A 44 -32.32 -6.84 21.02
C ALA A 44 -33.12 -5.81 21.84
N VAL A 45 -32.57 -5.41 22.99
CA VAL A 45 -33.19 -4.43 23.89
C VAL A 45 -32.73 -3.02 23.53
N ARG A 46 -33.67 -2.09 23.28
CA ARG A 46 -33.38 -0.74 22.79
C ARG A 46 -32.38 0.03 23.66
N GLN A 47 -32.47 -0.12 24.98
CA GLN A 47 -31.62 0.55 25.96
C GLN A 47 -30.17 0.04 25.97
N LYS A 48 -29.93 -1.15 25.40
CA LYS A 48 -28.61 -1.75 25.24
C LYS A 48 -27.98 -1.47 23.87
N MET A 49 -28.64 -0.65 23.03
CA MET A 49 -28.16 -0.30 21.70
C MET A 49 -27.67 1.16 21.63
N SER A 50 -26.40 1.35 21.26
CA SER A 50 -25.84 2.65 20.93
C SER A 50 -25.78 2.85 19.42
N LEU A 51 -26.30 3.99 18.93
CA LEU A 51 -26.34 4.34 17.51
C LEU A 51 -25.51 5.61 17.32
N VAL A 52 -24.36 5.49 16.67
CA VAL A 52 -23.38 6.58 16.54
C VAL A 52 -23.09 6.91 15.08
N GLY A 53 -22.82 8.18 14.80
CA GLY A 53 -22.66 8.70 13.44
C GLY A 53 -21.21 8.87 12.97
N SER A 54 -20.24 8.81 13.90
CA SER A 54 -18.83 9.07 13.61
C SER A 54 -17.89 8.05 14.25
N VAL A 55 -16.66 8.03 13.76
CA VAL A 55 -15.55 7.20 14.27
C VAL A 55 -15.24 7.56 15.74
N GLU A 56 -15.23 8.85 16.07
CA GLU A 56 -14.89 9.34 17.40
C GLU A 56 -15.93 8.93 18.44
N GLU A 57 -17.22 9.02 18.09
CA GLU A 57 -18.32 8.53 18.92
C GLU A 57 -18.24 7.00 19.10
N ALA A 58 -17.93 6.27 18.01
CA ALA A 58 -17.75 4.83 18.07
C ALA A 58 -16.62 4.41 19.02
N LYS A 59 -15.45 5.05 18.92
CA LYS A 59 -14.31 4.81 19.83
C LYS A 59 -14.68 5.07 21.28
N ALA A 60 -15.38 6.18 21.55
CA ALA A 60 -15.84 6.52 22.90
C ALA A 60 -16.83 5.47 23.46
N GLU A 61 -17.79 5.03 22.66
CA GLU A 61 -18.79 4.04 23.06
C GLU A 61 -18.18 2.63 23.19
N ILE A 62 -17.22 2.24 22.35
CA ILE A 62 -16.48 0.97 22.50
C ILE A 62 -15.76 0.94 23.85
N LYS A 63 -15.04 2.02 24.19
CA LYS A 63 -14.32 2.15 25.47
C LYS A 63 -15.25 2.11 26.67
N LYS A 64 -16.42 2.75 26.56
CA LYS A 64 -17.40 2.88 27.66
C LYS A 64 -18.24 1.62 27.86
N LEU A 65 -18.80 1.07 26.79
CA LEU A 65 -19.82 0.02 26.85
C LEU A 65 -19.27 -1.39 26.65
N LYS A 66 -18.05 -1.53 26.10
CA LYS A 66 -17.45 -2.83 25.71
C LYS A 66 -18.47 -3.72 24.98
N PRO A 67 -19.03 -3.25 23.84
CA PRO A 67 -20.11 -3.94 23.15
C PRO A 67 -19.68 -5.36 22.74
N LYS A 68 -20.58 -6.33 22.93
CA LYS A 68 -20.38 -7.71 22.47
C LYS A 68 -20.83 -7.91 21.02
N ILE A 69 -21.53 -6.92 20.45
CA ILE A 69 -21.91 -6.91 19.03
C ILE A 69 -21.66 -5.51 18.47
N ILE A 70 -20.92 -5.42 17.37
CA ILE A 70 -20.64 -4.17 16.68
C ILE A 70 -21.06 -4.34 15.24
N PHE A 71 -21.99 -3.50 14.78
CA PHE A 71 -22.26 -3.28 13.37
C PHE A 71 -21.58 -2.00 12.95
N SER A 72 -20.75 -2.07 11.91
CA SER A 72 -20.13 -0.87 11.34
C SER A 72 -20.42 -0.82 9.85
N ASP A 73 -20.90 0.32 9.36
CA ASP A 73 -20.77 0.63 7.95
C ASP A 73 -19.30 0.63 7.56
N PHE A 74 -19.03 0.31 6.29
CA PHE A 74 -17.68 0.38 5.75
C PHE A 74 -17.16 1.82 5.70
N ASN A 75 -18.03 2.79 5.35
CA ASN A 75 -17.68 4.20 5.20
C ASN A 75 -18.26 5.02 6.36
N ILE A 76 -17.48 5.15 7.45
CA ILE A 76 -17.92 5.84 8.67
C ILE A 76 -17.28 7.23 8.86
N GLY A 77 -16.68 7.79 7.80
CA GLY A 77 -16.12 9.14 7.79
C GLY A 77 -14.61 9.14 7.56
N SER A 78 -13.87 9.62 8.57
CA SER A 78 -12.40 9.76 8.55
C SER A 78 -11.64 8.44 8.48
N GLU A 79 -12.23 7.37 9.02
CA GLU A 79 -11.71 6.01 8.98
C GLU A 79 -12.81 5.10 8.40
N SER A 80 -12.39 3.95 7.90
CA SER A 80 -13.30 2.87 7.53
C SER A 80 -13.71 2.04 8.75
N GLY A 81 -14.84 1.34 8.67
CA GLY A 81 -15.31 0.45 9.73
C GLY A 81 -14.30 -0.66 10.09
N LEU A 82 -13.45 -1.04 9.15
CA LEU A 82 -12.39 -2.02 9.35
C LEU A 82 -11.19 -1.42 10.12
N GLU A 83 -10.76 -0.22 9.77
CA GLU A 83 -9.70 0.48 10.52
C GLU A 83 -10.13 0.76 11.96
N LEU A 84 -11.42 1.07 12.17
CA LEU A 84 -11.98 1.21 13.51
C LEU A 84 -11.75 -0.06 14.34
N ILE A 85 -12.12 -1.23 13.83
CA ILE A 85 -11.98 -2.47 14.60
C ILE A 85 -10.50 -2.84 14.79
N GLN A 86 -9.64 -2.67 13.79
CA GLN A 86 -8.19 -2.87 13.90
C GLN A 86 -7.58 -2.10 15.08
N ASN A 87 -7.82 -0.79 15.09
CA ASN A 87 -7.26 0.11 16.09
C ASN A 87 -7.77 -0.24 17.49
N GLN A 88 -9.08 -0.50 17.61
CA GLN A 88 -9.67 -0.84 18.90
C GLN A 88 -9.27 -2.24 19.39
N LYS A 89 -8.97 -3.16 18.47
CA LYS A 89 -8.48 -4.49 18.82
C LYS A 89 -7.08 -4.44 19.43
N ALA A 90 -6.18 -3.65 18.83
CA ALA A 90 -4.82 -3.47 19.34
C ALA A 90 -4.76 -2.74 20.69
N GLU A 91 -5.71 -1.85 20.97
CA GLU A 91 -5.61 -0.90 22.09
C GLU A 91 -6.53 -1.23 23.28
N TYR A 92 -7.79 -1.61 23.07
CA TYR A 92 -8.81 -1.66 24.13
C TYR A 92 -9.52 -3.00 24.30
N LEU A 93 -9.48 -3.87 23.29
CA LEU A 93 -10.21 -5.14 23.33
C LEU A 93 -9.34 -6.36 23.64
N LYS A 94 -8.04 -6.23 23.95
CA LYS A 94 -7.11 -7.36 24.17
C LYS A 94 -7.66 -8.52 25.04
N GLU A 95 -8.46 -8.21 26.07
CA GLU A 95 -9.05 -9.22 26.98
C GLU A 95 -10.48 -9.65 26.60
N ASN A 96 -11.22 -8.87 25.80
CA ASN A 96 -12.63 -9.11 25.46
C ASN A 96 -12.88 -9.39 23.96
N ILE A 97 -11.84 -9.35 23.14
CA ILE A 97 -11.88 -9.51 21.68
C ILE A 97 -12.50 -10.82 21.24
N LYS A 98 -12.24 -11.88 22.02
CA LYS A 98 -12.67 -13.24 21.71
C LYS A 98 -14.18 -13.38 21.77
N ASP A 99 -14.87 -12.47 22.45
CA ASP A 99 -16.30 -12.53 22.72
C ASP A 99 -17.13 -11.51 21.93
N THR A 100 -16.49 -10.53 21.27
CA THR A 100 -17.21 -9.53 20.47
C THR A 100 -17.43 -10.06 19.06
N ILE A 101 -18.67 -9.94 18.57
CA ILE A 101 -19.07 -10.19 17.18
C ILE A 101 -18.99 -8.86 16.42
N PHE A 102 -18.17 -8.79 15.39
CA PHE A 102 -18.08 -7.64 14.50
C PHE A 102 -18.69 -7.97 13.14
N ILE A 103 -19.67 -7.16 12.72
CA ILE A 103 -20.38 -7.31 11.45
C ILE A 103 -20.17 -6.07 10.60
N LEU A 104 -19.52 -6.26 9.46
CA LEU A 104 -19.31 -5.19 8.50
C LEU A 104 -20.56 -5.03 7.61
N VAL A 105 -21.10 -3.83 7.52
CA VAL A 105 -22.24 -3.51 6.65
C VAL A 105 -21.73 -2.64 5.50
N THR A 106 -22.06 -2.98 4.25
CA THR A 106 -21.47 -2.31 3.08
C THR A 106 -22.46 -2.16 1.94
N THR A 107 -22.38 -1.08 1.17
CA THR A 107 -23.11 -0.93 -0.11
C THR A 107 -22.39 -1.56 -1.29
N ASN A 108 -21.12 -1.96 -1.11
CA ASN A 108 -20.26 -2.41 -2.19
C ASN A 108 -20.12 -3.93 -2.14
N ALA A 109 -20.72 -4.61 -3.13
CA ALA A 109 -20.66 -6.06 -3.32
C ALA A 109 -19.38 -6.54 -4.02
N SER A 110 -18.45 -5.64 -4.37
CA SER A 110 -17.23 -6.03 -5.06
C SER A 110 -16.40 -6.99 -4.22
N GLN A 111 -15.69 -7.89 -4.90
CA GLN A 111 -14.72 -8.81 -4.29
C GLN A 111 -13.76 -8.10 -3.35
N SER A 112 -13.50 -6.81 -3.55
CA SER A 112 -12.63 -5.99 -2.73
C SER A 112 -13.13 -5.77 -1.29
N VAL A 113 -14.44 -5.61 -1.04
CA VAL A 113 -14.95 -5.49 0.35
C VAL A 113 -15.02 -6.87 1.03
N VAL A 114 -15.33 -7.91 0.27
CA VAL A 114 -15.30 -9.30 0.73
C VAL A 114 -13.87 -9.71 1.08
N ALA A 115 -12.92 -9.35 0.23
CA ALA A 115 -11.48 -9.46 0.43
C ALA A 115 -11.07 -8.77 1.72
N ARG A 116 -11.39 -7.48 1.90
CA ARG A 116 -11.11 -6.68 3.11
C ARG A 116 -11.75 -7.22 4.38
N ALA A 117 -12.95 -7.79 4.30
CA ALA A 117 -13.59 -8.51 5.40
C ALA A 117 -12.91 -9.87 5.67
N SER A 118 -12.31 -10.48 4.64
CA SER A 118 -11.51 -11.72 4.76
C SER A 118 -10.10 -11.46 5.29
N GLU A 119 -9.62 -10.21 5.28
CA GLU A 119 -8.29 -9.85 5.79
C GLU A 119 -8.22 -10.05 7.30
N GLU A 120 -9.32 -9.81 8.03
CA GLU A 120 -9.25 -9.59 9.46
C GLU A 120 -10.59 -9.86 10.13
N ASP A 121 -10.56 -10.61 11.24
CA ASP A 121 -11.22 -10.33 12.52
C ASP A 121 -12.69 -9.86 12.58
N VAL A 122 -13.38 -9.88 11.45
CA VAL A 122 -14.80 -9.65 11.19
C VAL A 122 -15.45 -11.03 11.16
N ASP A 123 -16.49 -11.23 11.95
CA ASP A 123 -17.18 -12.52 12.00
C ASP A 123 -18.06 -12.73 10.76
N THR A 124 -18.63 -11.65 10.20
CA THR A 124 -19.36 -11.70 8.93
C THR A 124 -19.57 -10.32 8.30
N PHE A 125 -20.08 -10.28 7.07
CA PHE A 125 -20.49 -9.04 6.42
C PHE A 125 -21.91 -9.11 5.87
N VAL A 126 -22.53 -7.94 5.69
CA VAL A 126 -23.88 -7.78 5.15
C VAL A 126 -23.88 -6.71 4.06
N ILE A 127 -24.39 -7.05 2.88
CA ILE A 127 -24.48 -6.13 1.74
C ILE A 127 -25.83 -5.38 1.78
N LYS A 128 -25.78 -4.06 1.60
CA LYS A 128 -26.94 -3.17 1.44
C LYS A 128 -27.37 -3.14 -0.05
N PRO A 129 -28.68 -3.16 -0.35
CA PRO A 129 -29.78 -3.36 0.59
C PRO A 129 -29.88 -4.83 1.05
N TYR A 130 -30.14 -5.05 2.34
CA TYR A 130 -30.35 -6.39 2.91
C TYR A 130 -31.81 -6.60 3.30
N THR A 131 -32.26 -7.85 3.22
CA THR A 131 -33.56 -8.26 3.76
C THR A 131 -33.42 -8.64 5.24
N ILE A 132 -34.53 -8.64 5.97
CA ILE A 132 -34.59 -9.14 7.36
C ILE A 132 -34.02 -10.57 7.43
N GLU A 133 -34.35 -11.42 6.46
CA GLU A 133 -33.89 -12.80 6.40
C GLU A 133 -32.37 -12.91 6.20
N THR A 134 -31.80 -12.13 5.27
CA THR A 134 -30.34 -12.14 5.03
C THR A 134 -29.56 -11.68 6.25
N LEU A 135 -30.02 -10.63 6.94
CA LEU A 135 -29.40 -10.14 8.17
C LEU A 135 -29.55 -11.15 9.32
N LYS A 136 -30.72 -11.77 9.47
CA LYS A 136 -30.97 -12.80 10.48
C LYS A 136 -30.02 -13.99 10.28
N LYS A 137 -29.88 -14.45 9.04
CA LYS A 137 -28.99 -15.57 8.71
C LYS A 137 -27.53 -15.24 9.05
N ALA A 138 -27.04 -14.06 8.69
CA ALA A 138 -25.68 -13.63 9.00
C ALA A 138 -25.42 -13.57 10.52
N LEU A 139 -26.40 -13.04 11.28
CA LEU A 139 -26.34 -13.01 12.75
C LEU A 139 -26.37 -14.41 13.37
N LEU A 140 -27.30 -15.27 12.94
CA LEU A 140 -27.40 -16.65 13.43
C LEU A 140 -26.08 -17.39 13.23
N GLN A 141 -25.50 -17.30 12.04
CA GLN A 141 -24.21 -17.92 11.74
C GLN A 141 -23.10 -17.38 12.63
N SER A 142 -23.01 -16.06 12.81
CA SER A 142 -21.97 -15.43 13.64
C SER A 142 -22.10 -15.83 15.11
N VAL A 143 -23.32 -15.79 15.66
CA VAL A 143 -23.59 -16.18 17.06
C VAL A 143 -23.34 -17.67 17.28
N GLN A 144 -23.75 -18.52 16.33
CA GLN A 144 -23.50 -19.97 16.42
C GLN A 144 -22.01 -20.27 16.45
N VAL A 145 -21.22 -19.67 15.55
CA VAL A 145 -19.77 -19.85 15.52
C VAL A 145 -19.11 -19.37 16.82
N LYS A 146 -19.61 -18.27 17.39
CA LYS A 146 -19.07 -17.68 18.62
C LYS A 146 -19.37 -18.50 19.87
N LEU A 147 -20.60 -18.97 20.01
CA LEU A 147 -21.06 -19.69 21.20
C LEU A 147 -20.75 -21.19 21.13
N MET A 148 -20.70 -21.74 19.92
CA MET A 148 -20.53 -23.16 19.66
C MET A 148 -19.47 -23.38 18.57
N PRO A 149 -18.21 -22.99 18.81
CA PRO A 149 -17.15 -23.21 17.85
C PRO A 149 -16.96 -24.71 17.62
N ASN A 150 -16.84 -25.10 16.36
CA ASN A 150 -16.48 -26.48 16.01
C ASN A 150 -15.02 -26.78 16.43
N ARG A 151 -14.64 -28.07 16.39
CA ARG A 151 -13.30 -28.50 16.82
C ARG A 151 -12.18 -27.78 16.08
N TYR A 152 -12.34 -27.56 14.77
CA TYR A 152 -11.41 -26.78 13.95
C TYR A 152 -11.14 -25.39 14.55
N LEU A 153 -12.19 -24.60 14.81
CA LEU A 153 -12.05 -23.24 15.35
C LEU A 153 -11.51 -23.22 16.79
N GLN A 154 -11.86 -24.21 17.61
CA GLN A 154 -11.28 -24.37 18.95
C GLN A 154 -9.76 -24.53 18.89
N LEU A 155 -9.27 -25.42 18.00
CA LEU A 155 -7.83 -25.64 17.80
C LEU A 155 -7.13 -24.38 17.27
N ILE A 156 -7.76 -23.62 16.37
CA ILE A 156 -7.21 -22.34 15.88
C ILE A 156 -7.05 -21.35 17.04
N GLU A 157 -8.06 -21.17 17.89
CA GLU A 157 -7.98 -20.23 19.01
C GLU A 157 -6.98 -20.68 20.08
N GLU A 158 -6.97 -21.96 20.45
CA GLU A 158 -5.96 -22.52 21.35
C GLU A 158 -4.54 -22.33 20.79
N GLY A 159 -4.35 -22.57 19.49
CA GLY A 159 -3.07 -22.37 18.80
C GLY A 159 -2.63 -20.91 18.79
N LYS A 160 -3.56 -19.98 18.55
CA LYS A 160 -3.29 -18.52 18.63
C LYS A 160 -2.86 -18.10 20.02
N ASP A 161 -3.45 -18.68 21.07
CA ASP A 161 -3.05 -18.41 22.46
C ASP A 161 -1.64 -18.88 22.75
N ARG A 162 -1.27 -20.08 22.29
CA ARG A 162 0.11 -20.59 22.40
C ARG A 162 1.09 -19.74 21.61
N LEU A 163 0.72 -19.35 20.39
CA LEU A 163 1.52 -18.47 19.54
C LEU A 163 1.76 -17.10 20.21
N GLY A 164 0.72 -16.48 20.76
CA GLY A 164 0.83 -15.21 21.50
C GLY A 164 1.65 -15.33 22.79
N GLY A 165 1.62 -16.50 23.43
CA GLY A 165 2.48 -16.87 24.56
C GLY A 165 3.90 -17.29 24.18
N THR A 166 4.29 -17.22 22.89
CA THR A 166 5.60 -17.67 22.35
C THR A 166 5.89 -19.17 22.53
N LEU A 167 4.86 -19.97 22.78
CA LEU A 167 4.93 -21.43 22.90
C LEU A 167 4.79 -22.07 21.51
N TYR A 168 5.81 -21.88 20.67
CA TYR A 168 5.74 -22.22 19.24
C TYR A 168 5.52 -23.71 18.97
N ASP A 169 6.18 -24.60 19.71
CA ASP A 169 6.05 -26.05 19.50
C ASP A 169 4.62 -26.54 19.81
N GLU A 170 3.99 -26.03 20.87
CA GLU A 170 2.58 -26.33 21.19
C GLU A 170 1.62 -25.76 20.13
N ALA A 171 1.89 -24.54 19.66
CA ALA A 171 1.08 -23.89 18.64
C ALA A 171 1.08 -24.67 17.32
N VAL A 172 2.26 -25.15 16.88
CA VAL A 172 2.40 -25.98 15.67
C VAL A 172 1.55 -27.24 15.75
N LEU A 173 1.60 -27.97 16.87
CA LEU A 173 0.81 -29.19 17.06
C LEU A 173 -0.71 -28.93 16.95
N LEU A 174 -1.17 -27.81 17.52
CA LEU A 174 -2.58 -27.41 17.47
C LEU A 174 -3.01 -27.04 16.04
N PHE A 175 -2.19 -26.29 15.31
CA PHE A 175 -2.49 -25.93 13.93
C PHE A 175 -2.41 -27.13 12.99
N GLU A 176 -1.49 -28.07 13.22
CA GLU A 176 -1.42 -29.33 12.50
C GLU A 176 -2.70 -30.15 12.68
N GLN A 177 -3.15 -30.35 13.93
CA GLN A 177 -4.42 -31.01 14.22
C GLN A 177 -5.58 -30.31 13.52
N ALA A 178 -5.62 -28.97 13.53
CA ALA A 178 -6.65 -28.20 12.86
C ALA A 178 -6.68 -28.48 11.34
N THR A 179 -5.55 -28.77 10.69
CA THR A 179 -5.55 -29.10 9.26
C THR A 179 -6.34 -30.39 8.92
N HIS A 180 -6.53 -31.29 9.88
CA HIS A 180 -7.27 -32.53 9.70
C HIS A 180 -8.76 -32.43 10.04
N GLU A 181 -9.18 -31.35 10.72
CA GLU A 181 -10.56 -31.14 11.17
C GLU A 181 -11.43 -30.42 10.13
N ASN A 182 -10.85 -29.89 9.05
CA ASN A 182 -11.56 -29.12 8.04
C ASN A 182 -11.06 -29.49 6.62
N PRO A 183 -11.95 -29.74 5.65
CA PRO A 183 -11.56 -30.01 4.26
C PRO A 183 -10.86 -28.84 3.55
N GLU A 184 -11.06 -27.61 4.00
CA GLU A 184 -10.44 -26.38 3.45
C GLU A 184 -9.67 -25.61 4.54
N PRO A 185 -8.58 -26.17 5.10
CA PRO A 185 -7.92 -25.65 6.30
C PRO A 185 -6.96 -24.48 6.03
N SER A 186 -7.30 -23.56 5.12
CA SER A 186 -6.40 -22.46 4.70
C SER A 186 -5.95 -21.59 5.87
N LEU A 187 -6.84 -21.36 6.85
CA LEU A 187 -6.53 -20.57 8.04
C LEU A 187 -5.59 -21.31 9.00
N ALA A 188 -5.75 -22.63 9.18
CA ALA A 188 -4.81 -23.44 9.95
C ALA A 188 -3.42 -23.45 9.30
N CYS A 189 -3.38 -23.62 7.96
CA CYS A 189 -2.14 -23.57 7.20
C CYS A 189 -1.42 -22.22 7.34
N TYR A 190 -2.18 -21.11 7.31
CA TYR A 190 -1.62 -19.78 7.58
C TYR A 190 -0.98 -19.69 8.97
N TYR A 191 -1.69 -20.04 10.04
CA TYR A 191 -1.15 -19.91 11.38
C TYR A 191 0.01 -20.87 11.66
N TYR A 192 -0.02 -22.07 11.06
CA TYR A 192 1.12 -22.97 11.04
C TYR A 192 2.32 -22.26 10.39
N GLY A 193 2.18 -21.81 9.14
CA GLY A 193 3.26 -21.16 8.39
C GLY A 193 3.80 -19.90 9.09
N GLN A 194 2.94 -19.13 9.74
CA GLN A 194 3.31 -17.97 10.55
C GLN A 194 4.13 -18.36 11.79
N THR A 195 3.81 -19.49 12.41
CA THR A 195 4.56 -20.00 13.56
C THR A 195 5.94 -20.46 13.13
N GLU A 196 6.05 -21.18 12.02
CA GLU A 196 7.34 -21.59 11.44
C GLU A 196 8.20 -20.38 11.01
N PHE A 197 7.58 -19.34 10.46
CA PHE A 197 8.27 -18.09 10.13
C PHE A 197 8.94 -17.47 11.37
N LEU A 198 8.21 -17.40 12.49
CA LEU A 198 8.74 -16.90 13.77
C LEU A 198 9.83 -17.81 14.36
N ARG A 199 9.79 -19.11 14.07
CA ARG A 199 10.86 -20.08 14.39
C ARG A 199 12.06 -20.01 13.44
N ILE A 200 12.03 -19.14 12.42
CA ILE A 200 13.06 -19.02 11.36
C ILE A 200 13.12 -20.29 10.47
N SER A 201 12.09 -21.13 10.52
CA SER A 201 11.92 -22.31 9.67
C SER A 201 11.28 -21.90 8.35
N LEU A 202 12.08 -21.25 7.50
CA LEU A 202 11.57 -20.54 6.31
C LEU A 202 11.02 -21.48 5.24
N GLU A 203 11.60 -22.66 5.05
CA GLU A 203 11.14 -23.65 4.06
C GLU A 203 9.77 -24.22 4.43
N GLU A 204 9.58 -24.61 5.69
CA GLU A 204 8.30 -25.13 6.16
C GLU A 204 7.23 -24.02 6.18
N SER A 205 7.62 -22.79 6.53
CA SER A 205 6.75 -21.63 6.43
C SER A 205 6.22 -21.43 5.00
N GLU A 206 7.11 -21.47 4.00
CA GLU A 206 6.75 -21.35 2.58
C GLU A 206 5.78 -22.46 2.16
N HIS A 207 6.13 -23.70 2.50
CA HIS A 207 5.31 -24.89 2.21
C HIS A 207 3.90 -24.76 2.79
N LYS A 208 3.76 -24.31 4.04
CA LYS A 208 2.45 -24.17 4.69
C LYS A 208 1.61 -23.04 4.10
N PHE A 209 2.21 -21.91 3.73
CA PHE A 209 1.46 -20.86 3.03
C PHE A 209 0.96 -21.35 1.66
N GLN A 210 1.82 -22.03 0.88
CA GLN A 210 1.45 -22.62 -0.40
C GLN A 210 0.38 -23.71 -0.25
N GLN A 211 0.47 -24.55 0.78
CA GLN A 211 -0.54 -25.55 1.11
C GLN A 211 -1.89 -24.86 1.36
N GLY A 212 -1.94 -23.79 2.15
CA GLY A 212 -3.17 -23.01 2.35
C GLY A 212 -3.73 -22.43 1.05
N LEU A 213 -2.86 -21.93 0.16
CA LEU A 213 -3.25 -21.41 -1.15
C LEU A 213 -3.73 -22.49 -2.11
N SER A 214 -3.35 -23.76 -1.92
CA SER A 214 -3.87 -24.87 -2.73
C SER A 214 -5.36 -25.16 -2.45
N TYR A 215 -5.83 -24.91 -1.22
CA TYR A 215 -7.25 -25.02 -0.87
C TYR A 215 -8.04 -23.77 -1.28
N ASN A 216 -7.43 -22.59 -1.14
CA ASN A 216 -8.02 -21.33 -1.57
C ASN A 216 -6.94 -20.42 -2.17
N SER A 217 -6.92 -20.33 -3.50
CA SER A 217 -5.89 -19.60 -4.27
C SER A 217 -5.85 -18.11 -4.01
N ILE A 218 -6.92 -17.54 -3.44
CA ILE A 218 -6.99 -16.14 -3.04
C ILE A 218 -7.13 -16.00 -1.52
N HIS A 219 -6.61 -16.95 -0.73
CA HIS A 219 -6.60 -16.83 0.72
C HIS A 219 -5.64 -15.72 1.15
N PHE A 220 -6.20 -14.57 1.55
CA PHE A 220 -5.44 -13.35 1.82
C PHE A 220 -4.29 -13.53 2.81
N LYS A 221 -4.55 -14.13 3.97
CA LYS A 221 -3.54 -14.27 5.02
C LYS A 221 -2.36 -15.12 4.55
N CYS A 222 -2.61 -16.15 3.75
CA CYS A 222 -1.53 -16.92 3.14
C CYS A 222 -0.76 -16.12 2.08
N LEU A 223 -1.44 -15.31 1.26
CA LEU A 223 -0.76 -14.43 0.31
C LEU A 223 0.12 -13.40 1.03
N VAL A 224 -0.36 -12.78 2.11
CA VAL A 224 0.41 -11.82 2.90
C VAL A 224 1.60 -12.50 3.57
N GLY A 225 1.38 -13.62 4.26
CA GLY A 225 2.46 -14.37 4.90
C GLY A 225 3.53 -14.83 3.91
N LEU A 226 3.12 -15.31 2.73
CA LEU A 226 4.03 -15.69 1.65
C LEU A 226 4.79 -14.48 1.10
N TYR A 227 4.12 -13.35 0.90
CA TYR A 227 4.75 -12.10 0.48
C TYR A 227 5.81 -11.64 1.50
N ASP A 228 5.48 -11.61 2.78
CA ASP A 228 6.39 -11.16 3.84
C ASP A 228 7.62 -12.08 3.95
N LEU A 229 7.39 -13.39 3.84
CA LEU A 229 8.45 -14.39 3.78
C LEU A 229 9.39 -14.15 2.59
N LEU A 230 8.86 -14.08 1.36
CA LEU A 230 9.64 -13.87 0.15
C LEU A 230 10.39 -12.53 0.18
N ALA A 231 9.74 -11.46 0.67
CA ALA A 231 10.35 -10.15 0.83
C ALA A 231 11.51 -10.17 1.85
N SER A 232 11.35 -10.91 2.96
CA SER A 232 12.42 -11.08 3.96
C SER A 232 13.66 -11.80 3.39
N GLN A 233 13.43 -12.71 2.44
CA GLN A 233 14.48 -13.43 1.71
C GLN A 233 15.02 -12.65 0.51
N LYS A 234 14.52 -11.43 0.24
CA LYS A 234 14.84 -10.61 -0.95
C LYS A 234 14.52 -11.30 -2.28
N LYS A 235 13.62 -12.27 -2.28
CA LYS A 235 13.05 -12.93 -3.48
C LYS A 235 12.01 -12.01 -4.13
N TYR A 236 12.48 -10.90 -4.72
CA TYR A 236 11.60 -9.81 -5.15
C TYR A 236 10.69 -10.17 -6.32
N THR A 237 11.14 -11.04 -7.23
CA THR A 237 10.34 -11.48 -8.39
C THR A 237 9.14 -12.30 -7.93
N GLU A 238 9.36 -13.29 -7.07
CA GLU A 238 8.30 -14.12 -6.52
C GLU A 238 7.38 -13.30 -5.60
N ALA A 239 7.95 -12.42 -4.77
CA ALA A 239 7.16 -11.50 -3.95
C ALA A 239 6.27 -10.57 -4.79
N TYR A 240 6.74 -10.17 -5.98
CA TYR A 240 5.96 -9.37 -6.90
C TYR A 240 4.74 -10.12 -7.44
N ASP A 241 4.87 -11.40 -7.81
CA ASP A 241 3.73 -12.19 -8.27
C ASP A 241 2.64 -12.33 -7.20
N VAL A 242 3.06 -12.51 -5.95
CA VAL A 242 2.13 -12.59 -4.81
C VAL A 242 1.45 -11.24 -4.57
N ILE A 243 2.20 -10.13 -4.50
CA ILE A 243 1.61 -8.81 -4.24
C ILE A 243 0.77 -8.30 -5.41
N ARG A 244 1.08 -8.70 -6.65
CA ARG A 244 0.27 -8.42 -7.84
C ARG A 244 -1.08 -9.12 -7.75
N THR A 245 -1.09 -10.39 -7.32
CA THR A 245 -2.32 -11.13 -7.02
C THR A 245 -3.14 -10.43 -5.94
N ILE A 246 -2.48 -9.99 -4.86
CA ILE A 246 -3.15 -9.19 -3.81
C ILE A 246 -3.76 -7.92 -4.42
N ALA A 247 -3.02 -7.16 -5.21
CA ALA A 247 -3.51 -5.91 -5.81
C ALA A 247 -4.68 -6.11 -6.79
N GLN A 248 -4.78 -7.29 -7.41
CA GLN A 248 -5.83 -7.62 -8.37
C GLN A 248 -7.16 -7.95 -7.70
N TYR A 249 -7.13 -8.73 -6.61
CA TYR A 249 -8.33 -9.25 -5.96
C TYR A 249 -8.75 -8.45 -4.71
N PHE A 250 -7.82 -7.73 -4.10
CA PHE A 250 -8.02 -7.00 -2.84
C PHE A 250 -8.04 -5.49 -3.12
N PRO A 251 -8.81 -4.71 -2.34
CA PRO A 251 -9.00 -3.28 -2.58
C PRO A 251 -7.70 -2.52 -2.43
N ALA A 252 -7.65 -1.38 -3.13
CA ALA A 252 -6.53 -0.46 -3.07
C ALA A 252 -6.32 0.06 -1.64
N ASN A 253 -5.29 -0.45 -0.97
CA ASN A 253 -4.74 0.09 0.25
C ASN A 253 -3.52 0.96 -0.12
N PRO A 254 -3.44 2.23 0.32
CA PRO A 254 -2.34 3.14 -0.04
C PRO A 254 -0.94 2.59 0.25
N GLN A 255 -0.74 1.96 1.41
CA GLN A 255 0.55 1.39 1.81
C GLN A 255 0.93 0.19 0.94
N ARG A 256 -0.03 -0.70 0.65
CA ARG A 256 0.17 -1.83 -0.28
C ARG A 256 0.43 -1.34 -1.69
N MET A 257 -0.27 -0.31 -2.13
CA MET A 257 -0.08 0.29 -3.45
C MET A 257 1.35 0.81 -3.64
N ALA A 258 1.89 1.52 -2.66
CA ALA A 258 3.30 1.96 -2.69
C ALA A 258 4.27 0.77 -2.79
N THR A 259 3.97 -0.32 -2.09
CA THR A 259 4.76 -1.56 -2.13
C THR A 259 4.72 -2.25 -3.48
N VAL A 260 3.54 -2.39 -4.07
CA VAL A 260 3.34 -2.98 -5.41
C VAL A 260 4.12 -2.16 -6.46
N LEU A 261 4.00 -0.83 -6.43
CA LEU A 261 4.69 0.06 -7.36
C LEU A 261 6.22 -0.09 -7.25
N ARG A 262 6.75 -0.14 -6.02
CA ARG A 262 8.19 -0.32 -5.79
C ARG A 262 8.67 -1.66 -6.36
N LEU A 263 7.96 -2.75 -6.09
CA LEU A 263 8.36 -4.08 -6.58
C LEU A 263 8.21 -4.19 -8.10
N ALA A 264 7.17 -3.60 -8.71
CA ALA A 264 7.04 -3.55 -10.15
C ALA A 264 8.27 -2.91 -10.82
N ILE A 265 8.83 -1.85 -10.22
CA ILE A 265 10.05 -1.20 -10.71
C ILE A 265 11.27 -2.12 -10.53
N ILE A 266 11.46 -2.66 -9.33
CA ILE A 266 12.63 -3.51 -9.00
C ILE A 266 12.68 -4.76 -9.88
N THR A 267 11.50 -5.31 -10.20
CA THR A 267 11.34 -6.52 -11.01
C THR A 267 11.10 -6.23 -12.50
N GLU A 268 11.21 -4.97 -12.91
CA GLU A 268 11.06 -4.50 -14.29
C GLU A 268 9.70 -4.81 -14.95
N ASN A 269 8.64 -5.00 -14.15
CA ASN A 269 7.26 -5.22 -14.60
C ASN A 269 6.55 -3.91 -14.97
N PHE A 270 7.18 -3.13 -15.86
CA PHE A 270 6.71 -1.80 -16.28
C PHE A 270 5.38 -1.81 -17.05
N GLN A 271 5.00 -2.95 -17.62
CA GLN A 271 3.75 -3.11 -18.37
C GLN A 271 2.52 -2.99 -17.46
N ASP A 272 2.64 -3.36 -16.18
CA ASP A 272 1.53 -3.35 -15.22
C ASP A 272 1.23 -1.93 -14.71
N MET A 273 2.11 -0.96 -14.96
CA MET A 273 2.01 0.40 -14.42
C MET A 273 0.76 1.15 -14.86
N GLU A 274 0.24 0.87 -16.05
CA GLU A 274 -1.01 1.49 -16.51
C GLU A 274 -2.23 1.01 -15.70
N GLY A 275 -2.26 -0.29 -15.35
CA GLY A 275 -3.25 -0.86 -14.46
C GLY A 275 -3.17 -0.23 -13.07
N TYR A 276 -1.95 -0.13 -12.53
CA TYR A 276 -1.72 0.50 -11.23
C TYR A 276 -2.08 1.99 -11.21
N TYR A 277 -1.76 2.73 -12.26
CA TYR A 277 -2.18 4.12 -12.38
C TYR A 277 -3.71 4.27 -12.41
N SER A 278 -4.40 3.37 -13.10
CA SER A 278 -5.87 3.34 -13.13
C SER A 278 -6.48 3.06 -11.75
N ILE A 279 -5.85 2.21 -10.95
CA ILE A 279 -6.25 1.96 -9.55
C ILE A 279 -6.01 3.20 -8.70
N PHE A 280 -4.84 3.82 -8.81
CA PHE A 280 -4.47 5.04 -8.08
C PHE A 280 -5.46 6.19 -8.30
N LEU A 281 -5.94 6.40 -9.53
CA LEU A 281 -6.93 7.44 -9.82
C LEU A 281 -8.28 7.22 -9.12
N LYS A 282 -8.64 5.96 -8.83
CA LYS A 282 -9.90 5.60 -8.14
C LYS A 282 -9.82 5.76 -6.62
N ILE A 283 -8.63 5.91 -6.06
CA ILE A 283 -8.45 6.16 -4.62
C ILE A 283 -8.91 7.60 -4.34
N GLY A 284 -9.92 7.73 -3.47
CA GLY A 284 -10.53 9.02 -3.12
C GLY A 284 -9.56 9.98 -2.44
N GLU A 285 -8.98 9.55 -1.31
CA GLU A 285 -7.95 10.30 -0.60
C GLU A 285 -6.57 9.65 -0.79
N ARG A 286 -5.62 10.41 -1.34
CA ARG A 286 -4.27 9.92 -1.66
C ARG A 286 -3.28 10.61 -0.75
N SER A 287 -2.59 9.84 0.08
CA SER A 287 -1.52 10.36 0.94
C SER A 287 -0.36 10.93 0.11
N ASP A 288 0.38 11.87 0.70
CA ASP A 288 1.58 12.44 0.08
C ASP A 288 2.60 11.36 -0.32
N ASP A 289 2.79 10.33 0.52
CA ASP A 289 3.69 9.21 0.24
C ASP A 289 3.23 8.36 -0.95
N LEU A 290 1.93 8.12 -1.08
CA LEU A 290 1.38 7.40 -2.22
C LEU A 290 1.55 8.21 -3.52
N ILE A 291 1.30 9.51 -3.48
CA ILE A 291 1.53 10.40 -4.62
C ILE A 291 3.00 10.38 -5.03
N LYS A 292 3.93 10.49 -4.07
CA LYS A 292 5.37 10.41 -4.32
C LYS A 292 5.78 9.07 -4.93
N SER A 293 5.25 7.98 -4.40
CA SER A 293 5.52 6.61 -4.89
C SER A 293 5.05 6.44 -6.33
N MET A 294 3.83 6.92 -6.64
CA MET A 294 3.29 6.87 -8.00
C MET A 294 4.08 7.76 -8.97
N CYS A 295 4.41 8.99 -8.59
CA CYS A 295 5.19 9.88 -9.47
C CYS A 295 6.57 9.29 -9.76
N SER A 296 7.25 8.77 -8.74
CA SER A 296 8.55 8.09 -8.91
C SER A 296 8.43 6.88 -9.86
N ALA A 297 7.40 6.05 -9.66
CA ALA A 297 7.14 4.88 -10.50
C ALA A 297 6.91 5.26 -11.97
N LEU A 298 6.12 6.28 -12.22
CA LEU A 298 5.86 6.79 -13.57
C LEU A 298 7.14 7.36 -14.20
N VAL A 299 7.93 8.15 -13.47
CA VAL A 299 9.20 8.69 -14.01
C VAL A 299 10.17 7.56 -14.38
N VAL A 300 10.34 6.55 -13.52
CA VAL A 300 11.20 5.40 -13.82
C VAL A 300 10.67 4.59 -15.01
N THR A 301 9.34 4.42 -15.11
CA THR A 301 8.69 3.76 -16.25
C THR A 301 8.88 4.53 -17.55
N GLY A 302 8.79 5.86 -17.52
CA GLY A 302 9.09 6.70 -18.67
C GLY A 302 10.54 6.56 -19.11
N LYS A 303 11.50 6.54 -18.17
CA LYS A 303 12.91 6.27 -18.45
C LYS A 303 13.13 4.90 -19.10
N TYR A 304 12.44 3.86 -18.64
CA TYR A 304 12.45 2.54 -19.27
C TYR A 304 11.95 2.59 -20.72
N TYR A 305 10.84 3.27 -20.99
CA TYR A 305 10.33 3.41 -22.35
C TYR A 305 11.28 4.17 -23.28
N LEU A 306 12.00 5.17 -22.78
CA LEU A 306 13.05 5.82 -23.57
C LEU A 306 14.21 4.87 -23.90
N ARG A 307 14.68 4.08 -22.92
CA ARG A 307 15.74 3.07 -23.13
C ARG A 307 15.36 2.02 -24.17
N THR A 308 14.09 1.64 -24.18
CA THR A 308 13.52 0.63 -25.08
C THR A 308 12.97 1.20 -26.39
N GLN A 309 13.29 2.47 -26.71
CA GLN A 309 12.92 3.14 -27.97
C GLN A 309 11.41 3.35 -28.19
N PHE A 310 10.65 3.58 -27.12
CA PHE A 310 9.23 3.97 -27.15
C PHE A 310 8.98 5.40 -26.63
N PRO A 311 9.47 6.45 -27.31
CA PRO A 311 9.42 7.83 -26.82
C PRO A 311 8.00 8.36 -26.60
N THR A 312 7.04 8.01 -27.46
CA THR A 312 5.64 8.44 -27.30
C THR A 312 5.05 7.94 -25.99
N ARG A 313 5.27 6.65 -25.65
CA ARG A 313 4.81 6.07 -24.38
C ARG A 313 5.51 6.70 -23.18
N ALA A 314 6.80 7.01 -23.30
CA ALA A 314 7.53 7.71 -22.25
C ALA A 314 6.90 9.07 -21.95
N LEU A 315 6.62 9.87 -22.98
CA LEU A 315 5.99 11.19 -22.84
C LEU A 315 4.59 11.11 -22.23
N GLU A 316 3.77 10.12 -22.62
CA GLU A 316 2.46 9.88 -22.01
C GLU A 316 2.56 9.60 -20.50
N VAL A 317 3.53 8.76 -20.10
CA VAL A 317 3.77 8.43 -18.69
C VAL A 317 4.33 9.63 -17.92
N PHE A 318 5.21 10.42 -18.52
CA PHE A 318 5.70 11.67 -17.92
C PHE A 318 4.58 12.70 -17.72
N GLU A 319 3.62 12.78 -18.64
CA GLU A 319 2.45 13.64 -18.44
C GLU A 319 1.58 13.16 -17.27
N LYS A 320 1.34 11.84 -17.16
CA LYS A 320 0.66 11.25 -15.99
C LYS A 320 1.39 11.60 -14.67
N ALA A 321 2.72 11.53 -14.65
CA ALA A 321 3.53 11.91 -13.50
C ALA A 321 3.42 13.41 -13.17
N ALA A 322 3.56 14.27 -14.18
CA ALA A 322 3.50 15.72 -14.04
C ALA A 322 2.13 16.22 -13.53
N ILE A 323 1.03 15.58 -13.97
CA ILE A 323 -0.32 15.86 -13.47
C ILE A 323 -0.45 15.40 -12.00
N SER A 324 0.01 14.18 -11.70
CA SER A 324 -0.11 13.59 -10.36
C SER A 324 0.75 14.26 -9.31
N ALA A 325 1.88 14.87 -9.71
CA ALA A 325 2.82 15.54 -8.81
C ALA A 325 2.20 16.73 -8.07
N ALA A 326 1.06 17.27 -8.52
CA ALA A 326 0.29 18.33 -7.88
C ALA A 326 1.17 19.54 -7.45
N GLY A 327 2.06 19.98 -8.34
CA GLY A 327 2.93 21.14 -8.14
C GLY A 327 4.28 20.86 -7.48
N ARG A 328 4.59 19.61 -7.11
CA ARG A 328 5.91 19.23 -6.59
C ARG A 328 6.96 19.33 -7.71
N THR A 329 7.85 20.33 -7.58
CA THR A 329 8.86 20.70 -8.59
C THR A 329 9.85 19.58 -8.89
N VAL A 330 10.22 18.79 -7.87
CA VAL A 330 11.19 17.70 -7.95
C VAL A 330 10.82 16.65 -9.03
N PHE A 331 9.54 16.27 -9.15
CA PHE A 331 9.15 15.27 -10.14
C PHE A 331 9.18 15.80 -11.57
N LEU A 332 8.78 17.06 -11.77
CA LEU A 332 8.94 17.74 -13.07
C LEU A 332 10.43 17.84 -13.43
N PHE A 333 11.29 18.14 -12.46
CA PHE A 333 12.73 18.18 -12.68
C PHE A 333 13.32 16.83 -13.09
N TYR A 334 12.92 15.73 -12.43
CA TYR A 334 13.39 14.40 -12.82
C TYR A 334 12.95 14.01 -14.24
N ILE A 335 11.78 14.44 -14.70
CA ILE A 335 11.34 14.28 -16.10
C ILE A 335 12.27 15.07 -17.03
N ILE A 336 12.51 16.35 -16.73
CA ILE A 336 13.37 17.23 -17.53
C ILE A 336 14.79 16.65 -17.64
N GLU A 337 15.39 16.28 -16.51
CA GLU A 337 16.71 15.66 -16.45
C GLU A 337 16.77 14.37 -17.29
N THR A 338 15.75 13.52 -17.17
CA THR A 338 15.65 12.30 -17.97
C THR A 338 15.55 12.63 -19.47
N LEU A 339 14.75 13.61 -19.89
CA LEU A 339 14.64 13.96 -21.31
C LEU A 339 15.96 14.54 -21.87
N ILE A 340 16.70 15.30 -21.06
CA ILE A 340 18.03 15.81 -21.43
C ILE A 340 19.02 14.65 -21.64
N ASP A 341 19.04 13.65 -20.75
CA ASP A 341 19.89 12.46 -20.88
C ASP A 341 19.65 11.73 -22.21
N PHE A 342 18.40 11.71 -22.68
CA PHE A 342 17.99 11.09 -23.95
C PHE A 342 17.99 12.06 -25.14
N LYS A 343 18.58 13.26 -25.00
CA LYS A 343 18.70 14.30 -26.05
C LYS A 343 17.36 14.79 -26.61
N MET A 344 16.28 14.69 -25.83
CA MET A 344 14.94 15.16 -26.19
C MET A 344 14.71 16.61 -25.68
N LEU A 345 15.51 17.55 -26.19
CA LEU A 345 15.58 18.92 -25.65
C LEU A 345 14.26 19.71 -25.82
N ALA A 346 13.55 19.54 -26.93
CA ALA A 346 12.27 20.22 -27.16
C ALA A 346 11.20 19.79 -26.15
N ASP A 347 11.12 18.49 -25.84
CA ASP A 347 10.22 17.98 -24.82
C ASP A 347 10.66 18.39 -23.41
N ALA A 348 11.97 18.39 -23.14
CA ALA A 348 12.51 18.89 -21.88
C ALA A 348 12.11 20.35 -21.64
N ASP A 349 12.20 21.20 -22.67
CA ASP A 349 11.80 22.61 -22.60
C ASP A 349 10.29 22.77 -22.37
N ARG A 350 9.45 21.92 -22.99
CA ARG A 350 8.01 21.89 -22.71
C ARG A 350 7.72 21.63 -21.22
N PHE A 351 8.38 20.65 -20.61
CA PHE A 351 8.22 20.39 -19.16
C PHE A 351 8.84 21.49 -18.30
N LEU A 352 9.93 22.13 -18.74
CA LEU A 352 10.53 23.28 -18.07
C LEU A 352 9.56 24.48 -18.05
N ASN A 353 8.85 24.76 -19.14
CA ASN A 353 7.85 25.83 -19.22
C ASN A 353 6.69 25.57 -18.24
N ARG A 354 6.27 24.30 -18.09
CA ARG A 354 5.28 23.91 -17.08
C ARG A 354 5.83 24.11 -15.66
N LEU A 355 7.08 23.74 -15.40
CA LEU A 355 7.73 23.97 -14.11
C LEU A 355 7.83 25.46 -13.79
N HIS A 356 8.16 26.30 -14.78
CA HIS A 356 8.19 27.75 -14.65
C HIS A 356 6.83 28.33 -14.27
N ALA A 357 5.75 27.86 -14.92
CA ALA A 357 4.40 28.33 -14.65
C ALA A 357 3.93 27.99 -13.21
N VAL A 358 4.39 26.86 -12.66
CA VAL A 358 4.04 26.41 -11.31
C VAL A 358 4.90 27.09 -10.25
N ALA A 359 6.21 27.16 -10.46
CA ALA A 359 7.18 27.61 -9.47
C ALA A 359 8.30 28.42 -10.14
N PRO A 360 8.02 29.67 -10.57
CA PRO A 360 9.01 30.51 -11.20
C PRO A 360 10.15 30.79 -10.23
N GLY A 361 11.39 30.56 -10.65
CA GLY A 361 12.58 30.79 -9.83
C GLY A 361 12.90 29.69 -8.81
N SER A 362 12.17 28.57 -8.81
CA SER A 362 12.56 27.38 -8.03
C SER A 362 13.97 26.90 -8.42
N HIS A 363 14.67 26.27 -7.47
CA HIS A 363 16.00 25.72 -7.74
C HIS A 363 15.97 24.69 -8.87
N GLU A 364 14.91 23.87 -8.93
CA GLU A 364 14.67 22.93 -10.02
C GLU A 364 14.51 23.63 -11.38
N TYR A 365 13.77 24.75 -11.43
CA TYR A 365 13.61 25.52 -12.66
C TYR A 365 14.95 26.11 -13.13
N LEU A 366 15.70 26.74 -12.22
CA LEU A 366 17.01 27.31 -12.53
C LEU A 366 18.00 26.24 -13.02
N ALA A 367 18.01 25.08 -12.35
CA ALA A 367 18.80 23.92 -12.78
C ALA A 367 18.38 23.44 -14.17
N GLY A 368 17.09 23.22 -14.41
CA GLY A 368 16.58 22.75 -15.70
C GLY A 368 16.91 23.73 -16.83
N LYS A 369 16.72 25.03 -16.58
CA LYS A 369 17.10 26.10 -17.53
C LYS A 369 18.58 26.04 -17.88
N PHE A 370 19.45 25.97 -16.88
CA PHE A 370 20.89 25.85 -17.12
C PHE A 370 21.23 24.60 -17.94
N LEU A 371 20.71 23.43 -17.53
CA LEU A 371 21.02 22.16 -18.17
C LEU A 371 20.60 22.13 -19.65
N ILE A 372 19.42 22.68 -19.97
CA ILE A 372 18.94 22.81 -21.36
C ILE A 372 19.79 23.82 -22.13
N SER A 373 19.89 25.06 -21.64
CA SER A 373 20.60 26.14 -22.35
C SER A 373 22.08 25.81 -22.58
N SER A 374 22.72 25.09 -21.65
CA SER A 374 24.13 24.69 -21.79
C SER A 374 24.43 23.75 -22.96
N GLN A 375 23.41 23.18 -23.61
CA GLN A 375 23.58 22.33 -24.80
C GLN A 375 23.66 23.15 -26.09
N GLU A 376 23.15 24.39 -26.08
CA GLU A 376 23.04 25.26 -27.25
C GLU A 376 24.00 26.46 -27.18
N LEU A 377 24.32 26.92 -25.96
CA LEU A 377 25.23 28.05 -25.73
C LEU A 377 26.68 27.69 -26.07
N ASP A 378 27.47 28.72 -26.41
CA ASP A 378 28.92 28.56 -26.47
C ASP A 378 29.51 28.25 -25.08
N LEU A 379 30.74 27.74 -25.08
CA LEU A 379 31.38 27.20 -23.88
C LEU A 379 31.54 28.25 -22.77
N GLU A 380 31.92 29.49 -23.10
CA GLU A 380 32.13 30.54 -22.11
C GLU A 380 30.79 31.01 -21.52
N GLN A 381 29.77 31.17 -22.37
CA GLN A 381 28.41 31.51 -21.94
C GLN A 381 27.81 30.42 -21.05
N ALA A 382 27.99 29.15 -21.40
CA ALA A 382 27.51 28.01 -20.62
C ALA A 382 28.21 27.95 -19.24
N ILE A 383 29.53 28.15 -19.18
CA ILE A 383 30.27 28.19 -17.90
C ILE A 383 29.78 29.35 -17.04
N LYS A 384 29.60 30.54 -17.63
CA LYS A 384 29.09 31.70 -16.90
C LYS A 384 27.70 31.43 -16.31
N LEU A 385 26.78 30.91 -17.13
CA LEU A 385 25.42 30.57 -16.69
C LEU A 385 25.44 29.51 -15.57
N GLY A 386 26.30 28.50 -15.67
CA GLY A 386 26.42 27.49 -14.63
C GLY A 386 26.96 28.05 -13.32
N ARG A 387 27.98 28.93 -13.36
CA ARG A 387 28.49 29.62 -12.17
C ARG A 387 27.42 30.49 -11.52
N ASP A 388 26.66 31.23 -12.32
CA ASP A 388 25.57 32.08 -11.82
C ASP A 388 24.44 31.24 -11.21
N THR A 389 24.19 30.04 -11.75
CA THR A 389 23.23 29.07 -11.20
C THR A 389 23.68 28.53 -9.84
N VAL A 390 24.95 28.14 -9.70
CA VAL A 390 25.53 27.72 -8.41
C VAL A 390 25.55 28.87 -7.39
N ARG A 391 25.85 30.11 -7.83
CA ARG A 391 25.79 31.31 -6.97
C ARG A 391 24.38 31.63 -6.48
N ALA A 392 23.34 31.22 -7.21
CA ALA A 392 21.96 31.31 -6.77
C ALA A 392 21.58 30.22 -5.74
N SER A 393 22.56 29.56 -5.12
CA SER A 393 22.40 28.50 -4.12
C SER A 393 21.65 27.26 -4.64
N VAL A 394 21.74 26.99 -5.95
CA VAL A 394 21.17 25.79 -6.56
C VAL A 394 22.06 24.57 -6.26
N GLU A 395 21.73 23.87 -5.19
CA GLU A 395 22.40 22.63 -4.78
C GLU A 395 21.76 21.41 -5.46
N ILE A 396 22.02 21.23 -6.75
CA ILE A 396 21.59 20.06 -7.52
C ILE A 396 22.80 19.37 -8.14
N ALA A 397 22.90 18.05 -7.96
CA ALA A 397 24.07 17.27 -8.37
C ALA A 397 24.35 17.36 -9.88
N SER A 398 23.34 17.26 -10.74
CA SER A 398 23.52 17.32 -12.21
C SER A 398 23.98 18.69 -12.70
N VAL A 399 23.63 19.78 -12.01
CA VAL A 399 24.18 21.12 -12.28
C VAL A 399 25.70 21.12 -12.06
N HIS A 400 26.15 20.55 -10.94
CA HIS A 400 27.57 20.47 -10.62
C HIS A 400 28.31 19.54 -11.58
N GLU A 401 27.72 18.38 -11.89
CA GLU A 401 28.27 17.43 -12.87
C GLU A 401 28.50 18.11 -14.23
N LYS A 402 27.49 18.80 -14.75
CA LYS A 402 27.58 19.52 -16.03
C LYS A 402 28.58 20.66 -15.97
N LEU A 403 28.61 21.44 -14.89
CA LEU A 403 29.54 22.56 -14.75
C LEU A 403 31.00 22.09 -14.64
N ILE A 404 31.26 20.98 -13.94
CA ILE A 404 32.60 20.34 -13.90
C ILE A 404 33.04 19.97 -15.32
N GLN A 405 32.18 19.29 -16.09
CA GLN A 405 32.46 18.93 -17.48
C GLN A 405 32.78 20.17 -18.34
N LEU A 406 31.99 21.23 -18.23
CA LEU A 406 32.22 22.47 -18.97
C LEU A 406 33.53 23.16 -18.57
N CYS A 407 33.84 23.24 -17.26
CA CYS A 407 35.09 23.83 -16.78
C CYS A 407 36.32 23.04 -17.27
N VAL A 408 36.26 21.70 -17.25
CA VAL A 408 37.33 20.84 -17.80
C VAL A 408 37.51 21.11 -19.30
N ARG A 409 36.42 21.12 -20.07
CA ARG A 409 36.45 21.43 -21.51
C ARG A 409 37.02 22.82 -21.80
N GLY A 410 36.73 23.81 -20.95
CA GLY A 410 37.26 25.17 -21.05
C GLY A 410 38.69 25.36 -20.52
N GLY A 411 39.35 24.30 -20.04
CA GLY A 411 40.71 24.38 -19.49
C GLY A 411 40.80 24.95 -18.07
N TYR A 412 39.67 25.20 -17.40
CA TYR A 412 39.61 25.72 -16.03
C TYR A 412 39.74 24.60 -14.99
N ARG A 413 40.90 23.93 -14.97
CA ARG A 413 41.10 22.71 -14.18
C ARG A 413 40.97 22.93 -12.67
N GLU A 414 41.55 24.00 -12.13
CA GLU A 414 41.48 24.31 -10.71
C GLU A 414 40.03 24.52 -10.25
N ALA A 415 39.25 25.30 -11.01
CA ALA A 415 37.83 25.51 -10.72
C ALA A 415 37.01 24.22 -10.81
N ALA A 416 37.34 23.33 -11.76
CA ALA A 416 36.70 22.03 -11.87
C ALA A 416 37.01 21.13 -10.66
N ASP A 417 38.26 21.13 -10.17
CA ASP A 417 38.68 20.34 -9.01
C ASP A 417 38.03 20.86 -7.71
N GLU A 418 37.85 22.18 -7.56
CA GLU A 418 37.11 22.77 -6.43
C GLU A 418 35.63 22.37 -6.44
N LEU A 419 34.96 22.50 -7.59
CA LEU A 419 33.57 22.08 -7.76
C LEU A 419 33.41 20.59 -7.49
N TYR A 420 34.35 19.76 -7.94
CA TYR A 420 34.38 18.32 -7.69
C TYR A 420 34.48 18.01 -6.20
N ARG A 421 35.40 18.65 -5.46
CA ARG A 421 35.55 18.43 -4.01
C ARG A 421 34.28 18.82 -3.26
N PHE A 422 33.69 19.97 -3.60
CA PHE A 422 32.41 20.40 -3.05
C PHE A 422 31.32 19.37 -3.34
N ALA A 423 31.15 18.96 -4.60
CA ALA A 423 30.12 18.01 -5.01
C ALA A 423 30.27 16.65 -4.32
N CYS A 424 31.49 16.12 -4.17
CA CYS A 424 31.74 14.86 -3.47
C CYS A 424 31.45 14.95 -1.97
N SER A 425 31.69 16.11 -1.35
CA SER A 425 31.33 16.33 0.06
C SER A 425 29.82 16.37 0.28
N ARG A 426 29.07 16.87 -0.71
CA ARG A 426 27.62 17.07 -0.64
C ARG A 426 26.81 15.83 -1.06
N TRP A 427 27.29 15.11 -2.08
CA TRP A 427 26.66 13.90 -2.65
C TRP A 427 27.68 12.75 -2.77
N PRO A 428 28.11 12.14 -1.66
CA PRO A 428 29.09 11.06 -1.67
C PRO A 428 28.65 9.86 -2.54
N GLU A 429 27.35 9.59 -2.59
CA GLU A 429 26.76 8.51 -3.39
C GLU A 429 26.86 8.72 -4.91
N LYS A 430 27.09 9.96 -5.35
CA LYS A 430 27.27 10.33 -6.77
C LYS A 430 28.72 10.58 -7.17
N GLN A 431 29.68 10.23 -6.30
CA GLN A 431 31.11 10.46 -6.56
C GLN A 431 31.57 9.91 -7.91
N GLY A 432 31.09 8.73 -8.32
CA GLY A 432 31.41 8.13 -9.63
C GLY A 432 31.04 9.04 -10.81
N ASN A 433 29.89 9.71 -10.75
CA ASN A 433 29.46 10.64 -11.79
C ASN A 433 30.37 11.86 -11.87
N PHE A 434 30.77 12.40 -10.71
CA PHE A 434 31.67 13.56 -10.67
C PHE A 434 33.09 13.22 -11.13
N ILE A 435 33.58 12.01 -10.85
CA ILE A 435 34.83 11.50 -11.40
C ILE A 435 34.74 11.44 -12.93
N TYR A 436 33.67 10.83 -13.46
CA TYR A 436 33.45 10.75 -14.89
C TYR A 436 33.41 12.15 -15.54
N ALA A 437 32.70 13.09 -14.93
CA ALA A 437 32.67 14.49 -15.37
C ALA A 437 34.07 15.13 -15.42
N LEU A 438 34.90 14.87 -14.41
CA LEU A 438 36.25 15.39 -14.29
C LEU A 438 37.25 14.75 -15.29
N GLU A 439 36.98 13.51 -15.72
CA GLU A 439 37.83 12.73 -16.63
C GLU A 439 37.38 12.75 -18.10
N SER A 440 36.22 13.34 -18.40
CA SER A 440 35.59 13.40 -19.73
C SER A 440 36.55 13.72 -20.89
N GLN A 441 37.53 14.62 -20.71
CA GLN A 441 38.55 14.96 -21.71
C GLN A 441 39.53 13.82 -22.08
N LYS A 442 39.78 12.85 -21.20
CA LYS A 442 40.70 11.72 -21.45
C LYS A 442 40.04 10.61 -22.27
N LEU A 443 38.72 10.44 -22.14
CA LEU A 443 37.93 9.43 -22.84
C LEU A 443 37.64 9.83 -24.29
N GLU A 444 37.32 11.10 -24.56
CA GLU A 444 37.10 11.59 -25.93
C GLU A 444 38.37 11.45 -26.80
N LYS A 445 39.56 11.76 -26.24
CA LYS A 445 40.84 11.57 -26.93
C LYS A 445 41.21 10.10 -27.18
N ALA A 446 40.73 9.17 -26.36
CA ALA A 446 41.00 7.74 -26.54
C ALA A 446 40.12 7.08 -27.61
N VAL A 447 38.98 7.69 -27.94
CA VAL A 447 38.09 7.27 -29.03
C VAL A 447 38.59 7.82 -30.37
N ASP A 448 39.07 9.07 -30.41
CA ASP A 448 39.67 9.67 -31.61
C ASP A 448 41.02 9.05 -32.03
N LEU A 449 41.70 8.31 -31.13
CA LEU A 449 42.91 7.53 -31.45
C LEU A 449 42.62 6.12 -31.97
N LYS A 450 41.35 5.68 -31.96
CA LYS A 450 40.90 4.35 -32.43
C LYS A 450 39.96 4.42 -33.65
N ALA A 451 39.57 5.62 -34.10
CA ALA A 451 38.96 5.87 -35.40
C ALA A 451 40.06 6.20 -36.42
#